data_AF-A0A7I9WL32-F1
#
_entry.id   AF-A0A7I9WL32-F1
#
_cell.length_a   1.000
_cell.length_b   1.000
_cell.length_c   1.000
_cell.angle_alpha   90.00
_cell.angle_beta   90.00
_cell.angle_gamma   90.00
#
_symmetry.space_group_name_H-M   'P 1'
#
loop_
_entity.id
_entity.type
_entity.pdbx_description
1 polymer ?
#
loop_
_entity_poly.entity_id
_entity_poly.type
_entity_poly.pdbx_seq_one_letter_code
_entity_poly.pdbx_strand_id
1 'polypeptide(L)'
;MALWFEGGTHLDSDLGKVEGTVVAEYRGDHCETGRCCTVPRPLSRRVLLSRSLIDELRCTGHAHWRGESLLVLRPDHVAGHAARAWIFQLFAVRWREAGDPGVPDPELVLGVWPD
;
A
#
# COMPACT_ATOMS: atom_id res chain seq x y z
N MET A 1 12.40 12.22 -7.04
CA MET A 1 12.76 11.47 -5.83
C MET A 1 13.12 10.06 -6.26
N ALA A 2 14.35 9.60 -5.98
CA ALA A 2 14.75 8.21 -6.17
C ALA A 2 14.37 7.43 -4.90
N LEU A 3 14.06 6.14 -4.98
CA LEU A 3 13.76 5.40 -3.76
C LEU A 3 14.13 3.92 -3.89
N TRP A 4 15.17 3.55 -3.15
CA TRP A 4 15.97 2.32 -3.30
C TRP A 4 15.62 1.27 -2.26
N PHE A 5 15.72 -0.01 -2.65
CA PHE A 5 15.52 -1.18 -1.79
C PHE A 5 16.71 -2.14 -1.94
N GLU A 6 17.16 -2.74 -0.84
CA GLU A 6 18.29 -3.68 -0.77
C GLU A 6 17.89 -4.95 0.00
N GLY A 7 18.42 -6.10 -0.42
CA GLY A 7 18.05 -7.44 0.05
C GLY A 7 18.55 -7.79 1.47
N GLY A 8 17.63 -8.28 2.29
CA GLY A 8 17.78 -8.76 3.67
C GLY A 8 16.41 -9.15 4.26
N THR A 9 16.27 -9.35 5.57
CA THR A 9 14.95 -9.58 6.21
C THR A 9 14.07 -8.31 6.28
N HIS A 10 14.58 -7.16 5.84
CA HIS A 10 13.94 -5.84 5.97
C HIS A 10 14.06 -5.03 4.69
N LEU A 11 13.03 -4.22 4.41
CA LEU A 11 12.98 -3.27 3.31
C LEU A 11 13.23 -1.86 3.86
N ASP A 12 14.28 -1.21 3.38
CA ASP A 12 14.59 0.19 3.69
C ASP A 12 14.33 1.08 2.48
N SER A 13 14.14 2.37 2.74
CA SER A 13 14.00 3.40 1.72
C SER A 13 14.73 4.67 2.12
N ASP A 14 14.93 5.59 1.18
CA ASP A 14 15.52 6.92 1.45
C ASP A 14 14.69 7.74 2.45
N LEU A 15 13.41 7.39 2.63
CA LEU A 15 12.52 8.00 3.63
C LEU A 15 12.48 7.22 4.94
N GLY A 16 13.31 6.19 5.11
CA GLY A 16 13.39 5.32 6.27
C GLY A 16 12.75 3.93 6.06
N LYS A 17 12.66 3.15 7.14
CA LYS A 17 12.21 1.76 7.11
C LYS A 17 10.79 1.59 6.54
N VAL A 18 10.63 0.63 5.62
CA VAL A 18 9.35 0.22 5.04
C VAL A 18 8.81 -0.97 5.83
N GLU A 19 7.64 -0.81 6.44
CA GLU A 19 7.09 -1.81 7.36
C GLU A 19 6.14 -2.79 6.65
N GLY A 20 6.74 -3.50 5.69
CA GLY A 20 6.15 -4.60 4.96
C GLY A 20 5.25 -4.19 3.80
N THR A 21 4.63 -5.21 3.21
CA THR A 21 3.70 -5.09 2.08
C THR A 21 2.26 -5.06 2.60
N VAL A 22 1.43 -4.21 2.00
CA VAL A 22 0.00 -4.21 2.27
C VAL A 22 -0.61 -5.48 1.69
N VAL A 23 -1.40 -6.17 2.50
CA VAL A 23 -2.22 -7.31 2.09
C VAL A 23 -3.65 -6.99 2.47
N ALA A 24 -4.58 -7.25 1.56
CA ALA A 24 -6.01 -7.20 1.83
C ALA A 24 -6.61 -8.56 1.51
N GLU A 25 -7.52 -9.01 2.38
CA GLU A 25 -8.29 -10.23 2.20
C GLU A 25 -9.75 -9.85 1.95
N TYR A 26 -10.37 -10.50 0.97
CA TYR A 26 -11.80 -10.34 0.71
C TYR A 26 -12.58 -11.53 1.23
N ARG A 27 -13.68 -11.24 1.91
CA ARG A 27 -14.66 -12.25 2.34
C ARG A 27 -16.03 -11.88 1.79
N GLY A 28 -16.67 -12.83 1.13
CA GLY A 28 -18.08 -12.72 0.76
C GLY A 28 -18.97 -12.82 2.00
N ASP A 29 -20.14 -12.20 1.94
CA ASP A 29 -21.26 -12.41 2.88
C ASP A 29 -20.97 -12.15 4.37
N HIS A 30 -19.88 -11.46 4.68
CA HIS A 30 -19.53 -11.07 6.04
C HIS A 30 -20.11 -9.71 6.44
N CYS A 31 -20.14 -8.75 5.50
CA CYS A 31 -20.70 -7.41 5.69
C CYS A 31 -21.91 -7.20 4.77
N GLU A 32 -22.78 -6.26 5.12
CA GLU A 32 -23.95 -5.87 4.32
C GLU A 32 -23.58 -5.42 2.88
N THR A 33 -22.33 -5.03 2.65
CA THR A 33 -21.77 -4.61 1.35
C THR A 33 -21.52 -5.76 0.38
N GLY A 34 -21.69 -7.03 0.80
CA GLY A 34 -21.55 -8.22 -0.04
C GLY A 34 -20.11 -8.65 -0.34
N ARG A 35 -19.14 -7.74 -0.26
CA ARG A 35 -17.70 -8.04 -0.35
C ARG A 35 -16.91 -7.24 0.68
N CYS A 36 -16.62 -7.89 1.80
CA CYS A 36 -15.91 -7.33 2.93
C CYS A 36 -14.39 -7.33 2.69
N CYS A 37 -13.75 -6.16 2.72
CA CYS A 37 -12.30 -6.01 2.66
C CYS A 37 -11.69 -5.92 4.07
N THR A 38 -10.77 -6.82 4.39
CA THR A 38 -10.05 -6.85 5.67
C THR A 38 -8.56 -6.69 5.45
N VAL A 39 -7.92 -5.82 6.25
CA VAL A 39 -6.46 -5.81 6.39
C VAL A 39 -6.06 -6.53 7.69
N PRO A 40 -5.06 -7.42 7.67
CA PRO A 40 -4.74 -8.30 8.80
C PRO A 40 -4.02 -7.58 9.96
N ARG A 41 -3.56 -6.35 9.73
CA ARG A 41 -2.90 -5.50 10.73
C ARG A 41 -3.04 -4.03 10.36
N PRO A 42 -2.97 -3.10 11.32
CA PRO A 42 -2.92 -1.67 11.02
C PRO A 42 -1.74 -1.35 10.11
N LEU A 43 -1.97 -0.50 9.10
CA LEU A 43 -0.92 -0.05 8.21
C LEU A 43 -0.07 1.03 8.91
N SER A 44 1.24 0.94 8.69
CA SER A 44 2.24 1.84 9.25
C SER A 44 2.35 3.13 8.42
N ARG A 45 3.32 3.98 8.77
CA ARG A 45 3.63 5.22 8.03
C ARG A 45 4.22 4.98 6.64
N ARG A 46 4.85 3.83 6.39
CA ARG A 46 5.56 3.53 5.13
C ARG A 46 5.31 2.08 4.76
N VAL A 47 4.61 1.87 3.65
CA VAL A 47 4.17 0.54 3.21
C VAL A 47 4.38 0.35 1.72
N LEU A 48 4.70 -0.87 1.32
CA LEU A 48 4.76 -1.25 -0.08
C LEU A 48 3.37 -1.68 -0.57
N LEU A 49 2.95 -1.16 -1.71
CA LEU A 49 1.67 -1.47 -2.35
C LEU A 49 1.94 -1.97 -3.78
N SER A 50 1.25 -3.03 -4.20
CA SER A 50 1.19 -3.36 -5.63
C SER A 50 0.12 -2.53 -6.32
N ARG A 51 0.35 -2.18 -7.59
CA ARG A 51 -0.63 -1.48 -8.41
C ARG A 51 -1.89 -2.31 -8.62
N SER A 52 -1.73 -3.62 -8.81
CA SER A 52 -2.84 -4.56 -8.92
C SER A 52 -3.75 -4.53 -7.70
N LEU A 53 -3.19 -4.49 -6.49
CA LEU A 53 -3.97 -4.37 -5.24
C LEU A 53 -4.67 -3.01 -5.16
N ILE A 54 -3.99 -1.93 -5.53
CA ILE A 54 -4.60 -0.59 -5.57
C ILE A 54 -5.81 -0.59 -6.50
N ASP A 55 -5.66 -1.14 -7.71
CA ASP A 55 -6.74 -1.18 -8.69
C ASP A 55 -7.90 -2.06 -8.22
N GLU A 56 -7.61 -3.20 -7.59
CA GLU A 56 -8.64 -4.06 -6.99
C GLU A 56 -9.42 -3.34 -5.87
N LEU A 57 -8.71 -2.70 -4.94
CA LEU A 57 -9.32 -1.93 -3.85
C LEU A 57 -10.16 -0.78 -4.39
N ARG A 58 -9.74 -0.15 -5.48
CA ARG A 58 -10.51 0.91 -6.15
C ARG A 58 -11.76 0.37 -6.83
N CYS A 59 -11.64 -0.72 -7.57
CA CYS A 59 -12.77 -1.38 -8.25
C CYS A 59 -13.84 -1.86 -7.25
N THR A 60 -13.44 -2.21 -6.04
CA THR A 60 -14.34 -2.66 -4.97
C THR A 60 -14.80 -1.54 -4.04
N GLY A 61 -14.38 -0.28 -4.27
CA GLY A 61 -14.80 0.88 -3.47
C GLY A 61 -14.05 1.07 -2.13
N HIS A 62 -13.04 0.25 -1.84
CA HIS A 62 -12.21 0.32 -0.63
C HIS A 62 -11.00 1.26 -0.78
N ALA A 63 -10.80 1.84 -1.96
CA ALA A 63 -9.80 2.86 -2.19
C ALA A 63 -10.26 3.92 -3.20
N HIS A 64 -9.73 5.14 -3.07
CA HIS A 64 -9.92 6.19 -4.07
C HIS A 64 -8.73 7.15 -4.10
N TRP A 65 -8.57 7.85 -5.22
CA TRP A 65 -7.59 8.94 -5.33
C TRP A 65 -8.13 10.21 -4.71
N ARG A 66 -7.26 10.94 -4.02
CA ARG A 66 -7.49 12.31 -3.56
C ARG A 66 -6.43 13.22 -4.20
N GLY A 67 -6.83 13.96 -5.22
CA GLY A 67 -5.88 14.69 -6.06
C GLY A 67 -5.03 13.75 -6.92
N GLU A 68 -3.83 14.18 -7.29
CA GLU A 68 -3.01 13.48 -8.30
C GLU A 68 -2.13 12.35 -7.74
N SER A 69 -1.85 12.35 -6.43
CA SER A 69 -0.83 11.45 -5.85
C SER A 69 -1.17 10.86 -4.47
N LEU A 70 -2.34 11.20 -3.90
CA LEU A 70 -2.76 10.63 -2.62
C LEU A 70 -3.75 9.49 -2.85
N LEU A 71 -3.42 8.32 -2.32
CA LEU A 71 -4.31 7.17 -2.24
C LEU A 71 -4.97 7.15 -0.86
N VAL A 72 -6.29 7.14 -0.83
CA VAL A 72 -7.07 6.91 0.40
C VAL A 72 -7.51 5.46 0.43
N LEU A 73 -7.11 4.73 1.47
CA LEU A 73 -7.52 3.35 1.74
C LEU A 73 -8.56 3.32 2.86
N ARG A 74 -9.67 2.62 2.64
CA ARG A 74 -10.75 2.38 3.59
C ARG A 74 -11.21 0.92 3.49
N PRO A 75 -10.50 -0.02 4.14
CA PRO A 75 -11.05 -1.36 4.33
C PRO A 75 -12.22 -1.32 5.31
N ASP A 76 -13.10 -2.30 5.24
CA ASP A 76 -14.21 -2.47 6.19
C ASP A 76 -13.69 -2.86 7.57
N HIS A 77 -12.64 -3.68 7.60
CA HIS A 77 -12.07 -4.21 8.83
C HIS A 77 -10.55 -4.16 8.88
N VAL A 78 -10.07 -4.04 10.11
CA VAL A 78 -8.66 -4.18 10.48
C VAL A 78 -8.64 -5.25 11.55
N ALA A 79 -7.97 -6.39 11.31
CA ALA A 79 -8.06 -7.51 12.24
C ALA A 79 -7.61 -7.10 13.65
N GLY A 80 -8.47 -7.30 14.65
CA GLY A 80 -8.20 -6.91 16.04
C GLY A 80 -8.25 -5.40 16.33
N HIS A 81 -8.67 -4.56 15.38
CA HIS A 81 -8.73 -3.11 15.54
C HIS A 81 -10.00 -2.51 14.93
N ALA A 82 -10.34 -1.28 15.36
CA ALA A 82 -11.41 -0.52 14.72
C ALA A 82 -11.05 -0.20 13.26
N ALA A 83 -12.07 -0.18 12.39
CA ALA A 83 -11.94 0.25 11.01
C ALA A 83 -11.28 1.64 10.95
N ARG A 84 -10.28 1.78 10.07
CA ARG A 84 -9.50 3.01 9.94
C ARG A 84 -9.26 3.32 8.47
N ALA A 85 -9.25 4.61 8.16
CA ALA A 85 -8.79 5.10 6.88
C ALA A 85 -7.29 5.45 6.95
N TRP A 86 -6.57 5.15 5.88
CA TRP A 86 -5.18 5.59 5.67
C TRP A 86 -5.11 6.48 4.45
N ILE A 87 -4.23 7.48 4.49
CA ILE A 87 -3.92 8.32 3.34
C ILE A 87 -2.43 8.13 3.09
N PHE A 88 -2.08 7.81 1.85
CA PHE A 88 -0.69 7.62 1.44
C PHE A 88 -0.39 8.47 0.23
N GLN A 89 0.69 9.24 0.29
CA GLN A 89 1.34 9.76 -0.90
C GLN A 89 2.14 8.64 -1.56
N LEU A 90 1.93 8.44 -2.86
CA LEU A 90 2.58 7.35 -3.58
C LEU A 90 3.85 7.81 -4.30
N PHE A 91 4.89 7.00 -4.19
CA PHE A 91 6.16 7.20 -4.86
C PHE A 91 6.56 5.97 -5.67
N ALA A 92 7.21 6.19 -6.81
CA ALA A 92 7.76 5.13 -7.63
C ALA A 92 8.88 4.39 -6.88
N VAL A 93 8.82 3.07 -6.88
CA VAL A 93 9.87 2.18 -6.34
C VAL A 93 10.97 2.02 -7.38
N ARG A 94 12.24 2.03 -6.98
CA ARG A 94 13.40 1.77 -7.84
C ARG A 94 14.31 0.78 -7.13
N TRP A 95 14.74 -0.29 -7.79
CA TRP A 95 15.58 -1.31 -7.15
C TRP A 95 17.06 -1.00 -7.32
N ARG A 96 17.87 -1.21 -6.27
CA ARG A 96 19.33 -1.00 -6.34
C ARG A 96 20.04 -2.07 -7.16
N GLU A 97 19.55 -3.31 -7.09
CA GLU A 97 20.17 -4.47 -7.75
C GLU A 97 19.68 -4.73 -9.18
N ALA A 98 18.58 -4.09 -9.60
CA ALA A 98 18.21 -4.07 -11.01
C ALA A 98 19.23 -3.16 -11.71
N GLY A 99 20.14 -3.72 -12.50
CA GLY A 99 21.35 -3.06 -13.02
C GLY A 99 21.19 -1.73 -13.76
N ASP A 100 19.96 -1.22 -13.93
CA ASP A 100 19.68 0.19 -14.20
C ASP A 100 18.90 0.83 -13.01
N PRO A 101 19.62 1.47 -12.08
CA PRO A 101 19.07 2.38 -11.06
C PRO A 101 17.95 3.35 -11.54
N GLY A 102 17.93 3.69 -12.82
CA GLY A 102 17.03 4.64 -13.43
C GLY A 102 15.62 4.13 -13.73
N VAL A 103 15.31 2.84 -13.55
CA VAL A 103 14.00 2.27 -13.97
C VAL A 103 13.07 2.07 -12.77
N PRO A 104 11.89 2.74 -12.75
CA PRO A 104 10.84 2.43 -11.79
C PRO A 104 10.33 1.00 -11.90
N ASP A 105 10.05 0.37 -10.77
CA ASP A 105 9.26 -0.86 -10.75
C ASP A 105 7.85 -0.57 -11.29
N PRO A 106 7.40 -1.31 -12.31
CA PRO A 106 6.10 -1.07 -12.92
C PRO A 106 4.94 -1.52 -12.01
N GLU A 107 5.16 -2.49 -11.13
CA GLU A 107 4.12 -3.14 -10.32
C GLU A 107 4.04 -2.58 -8.90
N LEU A 108 5.11 -1.99 -8.40
CA LEU A 108 5.23 -1.58 -7.00
C LEU A 108 5.32 -0.07 -6.82
N VAL A 109 4.66 0.42 -5.77
CA VAL A 109 4.72 1.79 -5.30
C VAL A 109 4.91 1.83 -3.80
N LEU A 110 5.65 2.82 -3.31
CA LEU A 110 5.75 3.09 -1.88
C LEU A 110 4.65 4.07 -1.47
N GLY A 111 3.80 3.66 -0.54
CA GLY A 111 2.88 4.54 0.16
C GLY A 111 3.53 5.14 1.41
N VAL A 112 3.51 6.47 1.51
CA VAL A 112 4.05 7.22 2.66
C VAL A 112 2.93 8.06 3.26
N TRP A 113 2.70 7.91 4.57
CA TRP A 113 1.71 8.70 5.30
C TRP A 113 2.13 10.18 5.24
N PRO A 114 1.30 11.08 4.69
CA PRO A 114 1.56 12.52 4.71
C PRO A 114 1.28 13.02 6.14
N ASP A 115 2.32 13.29 6.93
CA ASP A 115 2.16 13.95 8.23
C ASP A 115 1.45 15.31 8.07
#